data_AF-A0A851K7T5-F1
#
_entry.id   AF-A0A851K7T5-F1
#
_cell.length_a   1.000
_cell.length_b   1.000
_cell.length_c   1.000
_cell.angle_alpha   90.00
_cell.angle_beta   90.00
_cell.angle_gamma   90.00
#
_symmetry.space_group_name_H-M   'P 1'
#
loop_
_entity.id
_entity.type
_entity.pdbx_description
1 polymer ?
#
loop_
_entity_poly.entity_id
_entity_poly.type
_entity_poly.pdbx_seq_one_letter_code
_entity_poly.pdbx_strand_id
1 'polypeptide(L)'
;GWAGEGPGASGKNRHVCHAAARLEMGSLWEEFNRLGTEMIVTKAGRWEPERPGGLQRWGGHPLPTPSLRRRMFPTFQVKLSGLDPLADYVLLMDFIPLDDKRYRWGWGNGGGGPDLGVLSPSLPCRYAFHSSSWLAAGRAEPAAPGRVHFHPDSPAKGAQWMRQIVSFDKLKLTNNLLDDNGHIILNSMHRYQPRFHVVFVDPRHDSERFAHQNFKSFSFPETQFMAVTAYQNHRITQLKIASNPFAKGFRDGDPEP
;
A
#
# COMPACT_ATOMS: atom_id res chain seq x y z
N GLY A 1 4.21 13.16 9.15
CA GLY A 1 4.10 13.73 10.52
C GLY A 1 4.25 12.64 11.58
N TRP A 2 4.31 12.97 12.87
CA TRP A 2 4.21 11.95 13.94
C TRP A 2 2.75 11.48 14.05
N ALA A 3 2.50 10.18 13.93
CA ALA A 3 1.18 9.61 14.15
C ALA A 3 0.99 9.33 15.65
N GLY A 4 0.05 10.01 16.29
CA GLY A 4 -0.37 9.77 17.67
C GLY A 4 -1.88 9.57 17.73
N GLU A 5 -2.32 8.57 18.50
CA GLU A 5 -3.73 8.48 18.91
C GLU A 5 -4.09 9.73 19.77
N GLY A 6 -5.32 10.22 19.62
CA GLY A 6 -5.86 11.31 20.43
C GLY A 6 -5.85 11.02 21.94
N PRO A 7 -6.10 12.04 22.78
CA PRO A 7 -5.98 11.92 24.23
C PRO A 7 -7.06 10.98 24.79
N GLY A 8 -6.67 9.72 25.01
CA GLY A 8 -7.57 8.67 25.51
C GLY A 8 -6.84 7.36 25.80
N ALA A 9 -5.65 7.40 26.41
CA ALA A 9 -4.85 6.21 26.72
C ALA A 9 -4.94 5.81 28.21
N SER A 10 -6.16 5.69 28.76
CA SER A 10 -6.37 5.05 30.06
C SER A 10 -6.65 3.56 29.82
N GLY A 11 -5.60 2.72 29.77
CA GLY A 11 -5.76 1.26 29.63
C GLY A 11 -4.77 0.53 28.72
N LYS A 12 -3.82 1.22 28.07
CA LYS A 12 -2.75 0.56 27.30
C LYS A 12 -1.59 0.16 28.22
N ASN A 13 -0.95 -0.97 27.91
CA ASN A 13 0.21 -1.46 28.66
C ASN A 13 1.35 -0.42 28.64
N ARG A 14 2.01 -0.22 29.79
CA ARG A 14 3.10 0.74 29.96
C ARG A 14 4.28 0.50 29.01
N HIS A 15 4.48 -0.73 28.55
CA HIS A 15 5.53 -1.08 27.60
C HIS A 15 5.24 -0.61 26.16
N VAL A 16 4.00 -0.21 25.82
CA VAL A 16 3.64 0.30 24.49
C VAL A 16 3.09 1.72 24.50
N CYS A 17 2.70 2.28 25.65
CA CYS A 17 2.06 3.60 25.72
C CYS A 17 2.95 4.72 25.15
N HIS A 18 4.26 4.68 25.42
CA HIS A 18 5.24 5.64 24.94
C HIS A 18 5.84 5.30 23.57
N ALA A 19 5.49 4.15 22.99
CA ALA A 19 5.97 3.78 21.66
C ALA A 19 5.55 4.84 20.64
N ALA A 20 6.48 5.28 19.81
CA ALA A 20 6.23 6.24 18.74
C ALA A 20 6.93 5.78 17.46
N ALA A 21 6.28 6.03 16.33
CA ALA A 21 6.79 5.68 15.01
C ALA A 21 6.77 6.91 14.11
N ARG A 22 7.88 7.15 13.40
CA ARG A 22 7.99 8.19 12.38
C ARG A 22 8.18 7.53 11.02
N LEU A 23 7.30 7.84 10.08
CA LEU A 23 7.41 7.40 8.69
C LEU A 23 8.67 8.02 8.06
N GLU A 24 9.48 7.19 7.41
CA GLU A 24 10.61 7.62 6.60
C GLU A 24 10.20 7.84 5.14
N MET A 25 10.96 8.67 4.42
CA MET A 25 10.61 9.10 3.05
C MET A 25 9.24 9.79 2.96
N GLY A 26 8.82 10.52 4.01
CA GLY A 26 7.50 11.16 4.08
C GLY A 26 7.19 12.08 2.88
N SER A 27 8.17 12.84 2.39
CA SER A 27 8.00 13.70 1.21
C SER A 27 7.66 12.92 -0.07
N LEU A 28 8.28 11.76 -0.26
CA LEU A 28 7.99 10.88 -1.40
C LEU A 28 6.60 10.26 -1.27
N TRP A 29 6.21 9.83 -0.07
CA TRP A 29 4.86 9.34 0.21
C TRP A 29 3.81 10.41 -0.07
N GLU A 30 4.03 11.65 0.37
CA GLU A 30 3.14 12.78 0.09
C GLU A 30 3.01 13.06 -1.40
N GLU A 31 4.09 12.93 -2.17
CA GLU A 31 4.06 13.10 -3.62
C GLU A 31 3.21 12.05 -4.33
N PHE A 32 3.38 10.78 -3.95
CA PHE A 32 2.51 9.70 -4.43
C PHE A 32 1.05 9.92 -4.01
N ASN A 33 0.82 10.34 -2.77
CA ASN A 33 -0.52 10.55 -2.23
C ASN A 33 -1.27 11.66 -2.99
N ARG A 34 -0.60 12.77 -3.34
CA ARG A 34 -1.19 13.85 -4.15
C ARG A 34 -1.69 13.38 -5.52
N LEU A 35 -1.07 12.35 -6.09
CA LEU A 35 -1.44 11.77 -7.38
C LEU A 35 -2.44 10.61 -7.25
N GLY A 36 -2.75 10.18 -6.03
CA GLY A 36 -3.53 8.97 -5.73
C GLY A 36 -2.67 7.72 -5.88
N THR A 37 -1.90 7.39 -4.83
CA THR A 37 -0.96 6.26 -4.81
C THR A 37 -1.58 4.97 -5.35
N GLU A 38 -0.84 4.26 -6.21
CA GLU A 38 -1.24 2.96 -6.73
C GLU A 38 -0.20 1.89 -6.37
N MET A 39 -0.66 0.71 -5.95
CA MET A 39 0.17 -0.45 -5.65
C MET A 39 -0.28 -1.66 -6.47
N ILE A 40 0.70 -2.32 -7.11
CA ILE A 40 0.44 -3.47 -7.96
C ILE A 40 0.16 -4.71 -7.10
N VAL A 41 -0.99 -5.36 -7.36
CA VAL A 41 -1.36 -6.67 -6.80
C VAL A 41 -1.37 -7.70 -7.92
N THR A 42 -0.65 -8.81 -7.76
CA THR A 42 -0.59 -9.86 -8.80
C THR A 42 -0.75 -11.25 -8.22
N LYS A 43 -1.32 -12.16 -9.01
CA LYS A 43 -1.30 -13.60 -8.75
C LYS A 43 0.13 -14.08 -8.94
N ALA A 44 0.69 -14.80 -7.97
CA ALA A 44 1.87 -15.61 -8.19
C ALA A 44 1.54 -16.60 -9.32
N GLY A 45 1.90 -16.29 -10.57
CA GLY A 45 1.58 -17.16 -11.70
C GLY A 45 0.92 -16.53 -12.93
N ARG A 46 1.07 -15.23 -13.23
CA ARG A 46 1.31 -14.90 -14.65
C ARG A 46 2.78 -15.20 -14.97
N TRP A 47 3.09 -16.51 -14.98
CA TRP A 47 3.97 -17.04 -16.00
C TRP A 47 3.22 -16.74 -17.30
N GLU A 48 3.70 -15.77 -18.06
CA GLU A 48 3.35 -15.70 -19.46
C GLU A 48 4.30 -16.73 -20.08
N PRO A 49 3.84 -17.94 -20.49
CA PRO A 49 4.65 -18.70 -21.41
C PRO A 49 4.81 -17.77 -22.61
N GLU A 50 6.06 -17.58 -23.03
CA GLU A 50 6.38 -16.86 -24.25
C GLU A 50 5.40 -17.32 -25.34
N ARG A 51 4.44 -16.47 -25.69
CA ARG A 51 3.77 -16.62 -26.97
C ARG A 51 4.87 -16.31 -27.99
N PRO A 52 5.28 -17.26 -28.84
CA PRO A 52 6.23 -16.94 -29.89
C PRO A 52 5.55 -15.90 -30.78
N GLY A 53 6.06 -14.66 -30.77
CA GLY A 53 5.67 -13.63 -31.73
C GLY A 53 4.81 -12.45 -31.24
N GLY A 54 4.67 -12.19 -29.93
CA GLY A 54 3.86 -11.07 -29.44
C GLY A 54 4.60 -10.07 -28.54
N LEU A 55 5.54 -9.30 -29.09
CA LEU A 55 6.22 -8.23 -28.36
C LEU A 55 5.20 -7.13 -27.97
N GLN A 56 4.64 -7.17 -26.76
CA GLN A 56 3.90 -6.04 -26.18
C GLN A 56 4.90 -4.93 -25.84
N ARG A 57 5.22 -4.13 -26.86
CA ARG A 57 5.91 -2.85 -26.75
C ARG A 57 4.93 -1.82 -26.18
N TRP A 58 5.25 -1.27 -25.02
CA TRP A 58 4.88 0.10 -24.68
C TRP A 58 6.11 0.97 -24.93
N GLY A 59 6.06 1.82 -25.96
CA GLY A 59 7.14 2.77 -26.26
C GLY A 59 8.51 2.18 -26.63
N GLY A 60 8.64 0.87 -26.88
CA GLY A 60 9.92 0.27 -27.31
C GLY A 60 10.77 -0.38 -26.21
N HIS A 61 10.39 -0.29 -24.93
CA HIS A 61 11.21 -0.78 -23.81
C HIS A 61 10.61 -2.00 -23.08
N PRO A 62 11.44 -2.99 -22.65
CA PRO A 62 10.99 -4.16 -21.90
C PRO A 62 10.66 -3.81 -20.44
N LEU A 63 9.45 -4.12 -19.96
CA LEU A 63 8.98 -3.85 -18.58
C LEU A 63 9.91 -4.38 -17.46
N PRO A 64 9.91 -3.77 -16.25
CA PRO A 64 10.75 -4.22 -15.14
C PRO A 64 10.45 -5.68 -14.75
N THR A 65 11.48 -6.35 -14.22
CA THR A 65 11.45 -7.79 -13.92
C THR A 65 10.26 -8.16 -13.01
N PRO A 66 9.67 -9.36 -13.17
CA PRO A 66 8.44 -9.74 -12.48
C PRO A 66 8.51 -9.73 -10.95
N SER A 67 9.72 -9.89 -10.37
CA SER A 67 9.96 -9.89 -8.92
C SER A 67 9.89 -8.49 -8.30
N LEU A 68 10.22 -7.46 -9.08
CA LEU A 68 10.27 -6.05 -8.68
C LEU A 68 8.91 -5.36 -8.73
N ARG A 69 7.96 -5.88 -9.52
CA ARG A 69 6.57 -5.40 -9.59
C ARG A 69 5.70 -5.79 -8.38
N ARG A 70 6.22 -6.57 -7.42
CA ARG A 70 5.44 -7.25 -6.37
C ARG A 70 5.61 -6.69 -4.96
N ARG A 71 6.55 -5.77 -4.77
CA ARG A 71 6.81 -5.12 -3.48
C ARG A 71 6.21 -3.72 -3.51
N MET A 72 5.81 -3.23 -2.35
CA MET A 72 5.34 -1.85 -2.24
C MET A 72 6.45 -0.89 -2.64
N PHE A 73 6.08 0.17 -3.35
CA PHE A 73 6.95 1.30 -3.59
C PHE A 73 6.13 2.59 -3.43
N PRO A 74 6.55 3.60 -2.66
CA PRO A 74 7.71 3.57 -1.77
C PRO A 74 7.61 2.43 -0.76
N THR A 75 8.76 1.93 -0.30
CA THR A 75 8.80 0.90 0.74
C THR A 75 8.29 1.51 2.04
N PHE A 76 7.47 0.77 2.79
CA PHE A 76 7.06 1.22 4.12
C PHE A 76 8.23 1.10 5.09
N GLN A 77 8.71 2.24 5.58
CA GLN A 77 9.87 2.35 6.46
C GLN A 77 9.55 3.28 7.62
N VAL A 78 9.91 2.88 8.83
CA VAL A 78 9.63 3.64 10.05
C VAL A 78 10.84 3.67 10.97
N LYS A 79 11.04 4.80 11.64
CA LYS A 79 11.96 4.92 12.78
C LYS A 79 11.17 4.88 14.07
N LEU A 80 11.59 4.01 14.99
CA LEU A 80 10.93 3.79 16.27
C LEU A 80 11.64 4.52 17.41
N SER A 81 10.85 4.91 18.41
CA SER A 81 11.32 5.49 19.66
C SER A 81 10.36 5.18 20.81
N GLY A 82 10.83 5.29 22.06
CA GLY A 82 9.97 5.14 23.24
C GLY A 82 9.57 3.70 23.59
N LEU A 83 10.28 2.70 23.05
CA LEU A 83 10.18 1.30 23.49
C LEU A 83 11.06 1.07 24.72
N ASP A 84 10.68 0.12 25.57
CA ASP A 84 11.56 -0.36 26.64
C ASP A 84 12.74 -1.13 26.01
N PRO A 85 14.01 -0.71 26.23
CA PRO A 85 15.17 -1.34 25.63
C PRO A 85 15.32 -2.84 25.91
N LEU A 86 14.80 -3.32 27.05
CA LEU A 86 15.00 -4.70 27.54
C LEU A 86 13.82 -5.63 27.25
N ALA A 87 12.66 -5.07 26.91
CA ALA A 87 11.47 -5.83 26.53
C ALA A 87 11.54 -6.36 25.10
N ASP A 88 10.88 -7.49 24.85
CA ASP A 88 10.71 -8.05 23.52
C ASP A 88 9.44 -7.52 22.86
N TYR A 89 9.56 -7.20 21.57
CA TYR A 89 8.47 -6.69 20.75
C TYR A 89 8.40 -7.44 19.43
N VAL A 90 7.16 -7.64 18.98
CA VAL A 90 6.83 -8.10 17.64
C VAL A 90 6.33 -6.90 16.84
N LEU A 91 6.87 -6.75 15.64
CA LEU A 91 6.41 -5.74 14.69
C LEU A 91 5.65 -6.43 13.56
N LEU A 92 4.48 -5.90 13.22
CA LEU A 92 3.66 -6.43 12.13
C LEU A 92 2.91 -5.33 11.40
N MET A 93 2.46 -5.64 10.18
CA MET A 93 1.61 -4.79 9.38
C MET A 93 0.33 -5.50 8.96
N ASP A 94 -0.77 -4.74 8.93
CA ASP A 94 -2.03 -5.13 8.32
C ASP A 94 -2.50 -4.03 7.33
N PHE A 95 -3.59 -4.32 6.62
CA PHE A 95 -4.20 -3.38 5.68
C PHE A 95 -5.71 -3.41 5.88
N ILE A 96 -6.29 -2.24 6.17
CA ILE A 96 -7.73 -2.10 6.31
C ILE A 96 -8.32 -1.44 5.06
N PRO A 97 -9.49 -1.89 4.57
CA PRO A 97 -10.20 -1.18 3.52
C PRO A 97 -10.67 0.18 4.05
N LEU A 98 -10.58 1.21 3.21
CA LEU A 98 -10.99 2.57 3.58
C LEU A 98 -12.49 2.84 3.39
N ASP A 99 -13.15 2.06 2.53
CA ASP A 99 -14.58 2.17 2.23
C ASP A 99 -15.14 0.87 1.67
N ASP A 100 -16.48 0.79 1.59
CA ASP A 100 -17.23 -0.29 0.94
C ASP A 100 -17.52 0.03 -0.54
N LYS A 101 -16.53 0.58 -1.27
CA LYS A 101 -16.66 0.94 -2.69
C LYS A 101 -15.60 0.27 -3.54
N ARG A 102 -16.03 -0.14 -4.73
CA ARG A 102 -15.15 -0.51 -5.84
C ARG A 102 -14.96 0.68 -6.76
N TYR A 103 -13.74 0.90 -7.20
CA TYR A 103 -13.38 2.03 -8.04
C TYR A 103 -13.14 1.64 -9.51
N ARG A 104 -13.20 2.62 -10.39
CA ARG A 104 -12.70 2.55 -11.75
C ARG A 104 -11.93 3.83 -12.08
N TRP A 105 -10.91 3.71 -12.91
CA TRP A 105 -10.29 4.87 -13.52
C TRP A 105 -11.14 5.33 -14.70
N GLY A 106 -11.48 6.62 -14.74
CA GLY A 106 -12.34 7.17 -15.77
C GLY A 106 -12.05 8.63 -16.05
N TRP A 107 -12.51 9.08 -17.20
CA TRP A 107 -12.55 10.49 -17.53
C TRP A 107 -13.80 11.04 -16.88
N GLY A 108 -13.64 12.00 -15.96
CA GLY A 108 -14.79 12.59 -15.28
C GLY A 108 -15.70 13.26 -16.30
N ASN A 109 -16.93 12.78 -16.44
CA ASN A 109 -17.99 13.56 -17.05
C ASN A 109 -18.54 14.43 -15.91
N GLY A 110 -18.26 15.73 -15.95
CA GLY A 110 -18.94 16.67 -15.07
C GLY A 110 -20.43 16.64 -15.38
N GLY A 111 -21.25 16.07 -14.52
CA GLY A 111 -22.69 16.08 -14.68
C GLY A 111 -23.37 14.99 -13.87
N GLY A 112 -24.21 15.40 -12.92
CA GLY A 112 -25.23 14.52 -12.37
C GLY A 112 -26.25 14.10 -13.43
N GLY A 113 -26.98 13.02 -13.13
CA GLY A 113 -28.15 12.55 -13.87
C GLY A 113 -27.87 11.38 -14.82
N PRO A 114 -28.83 10.47 -15.00
CA PRO A 114 -30.18 10.90 -15.38
C PRO A 114 -31.29 10.38 -14.47
N ASP A 115 -32.21 11.29 -14.13
CA ASP A 115 -33.62 10.96 -14.18
C ASP A 115 -34.04 10.92 -15.66
N LEU A 116 -34.94 10.01 -15.99
CA LEU A 116 -35.31 9.59 -17.34
C LEU A 116 -35.87 10.73 -18.21
N GLY A 117 -35.36 10.88 -19.44
CA GLY A 117 -36.12 11.58 -20.48
C GLY A 117 -35.33 12.08 -21.69
N VAL A 118 -35.60 11.46 -22.85
CA VAL A 118 -35.78 12.12 -24.16
C VAL A 118 -34.52 12.50 -24.99
N LEU A 119 -34.36 11.73 -26.08
CA LEU A 119 -33.87 12.05 -27.44
C LEU A 119 -32.37 12.35 -27.74
N SER A 120 -31.80 11.44 -28.56
CA SER A 120 -31.26 11.69 -29.93
C SER A 120 -29.82 11.16 -30.17
N PRO A 121 -29.56 10.39 -31.26
CA PRO A 121 -28.29 9.72 -31.51
C PRO A 121 -27.43 10.48 -32.52
N SER A 122 -26.88 11.65 -32.18
CA SER A 122 -25.89 12.31 -33.07
C SER A 122 -25.19 13.51 -32.44
N LEU A 123 -24.31 13.30 -31.45
CA LEU A 123 -23.24 14.28 -31.19
C LEU A 123 -21.97 13.52 -30.76
N PRO A 124 -20.85 13.68 -31.47
CA PRO A 124 -19.57 13.17 -30.99
C PRO A 124 -19.22 13.97 -29.74
N CYS A 125 -19.10 13.27 -28.61
CA CYS A 125 -18.67 13.84 -27.34
C CYS A 125 -17.23 14.38 -27.49
N ARG A 126 -17.09 15.59 -28.05
CA ARG A 126 -15.80 16.23 -28.38
C ARG A 126 -15.36 17.30 -27.38
N TYR A 127 -16.05 17.44 -26.25
CA TYR A 127 -15.64 18.38 -25.20
C TYR A 127 -15.96 17.85 -23.79
N ALA A 128 -15.38 16.71 -23.40
CA ALA A 128 -15.24 16.35 -21.99
C ALA A 128 -13.81 16.67 -21.56
N PHE A 129 -13.64 17.74 -20.78
CA PHE A 129 -12.34 18.22 -20.32
C PHE A 129 -11.61 17.19 -19.42
N HIS A 130 -10.51 16.63 -19.96
CA HIS A 130 -9.17 16.35 -19.40
C HIS A 130 -8.91 15.95 -17.93
N SER A 131 -9.90 15.70 -17.06
CA SER A 131 -9.64 15.23 -15.69
C SER A 131 -9.84 13.72 -15.57
N SER A 132 -8.77 12.96 -15.81
CA SER A 132 -8.71 11.54 -15.45
C SER A 132 -8.74 11.41 -13.92
N SER A 133 -9.70 10.66 -13.38
CA SER A 133 -9.92 10.56 -11.94
C SER A 133 -10.47 9.18 -11.53
N TRP A 134 -10.39 8.91 -10.23
CA TRP A 134 -10.99 7.73 -9.59
C TRP A 134 -12.49 7.94 -9.38
N LEU A 135 -13.31 7.09 -9.98
CA LEU A 135 -14.76 7.11 -9.87
C LEU A 135 -15.26 5.87 -9.14
N ALA A 136 -16.25 6.03 -8.26
CA ALA A 136 -16.93 4.89 -7.66
C ALA A 136 -17.71 4.13 -8.74
N ALA A 137 -17.42 2.84 -8.90
CA ALA A 137 -18.04 1.96 -9.88
C ALA A 137 -19.17 1.10 -9.28
N GLY A 138 -19.15 0.87 -7.97
CA GLY A 138 -20.14 0.04 -7.28
C GLY A 138 -19.74 -0.27 -5.84
N ARG A 139 -20.41 -1.26 -5.25
CA ARG A 139 -20.09 -1.77 -3.90
C ARG A 139 -18.78 -2.57 -3.90
N ALA A 140 -18.08 -2.59 -2.77
CA ALA A 140 -16.88 -3.40 -2.65
C ALA A 140 -17.16 -4.89 -2.77
N GLU A 141 -16.14 -5.62 -3.21
CA GLU A 141 -16.12 -7.08 -3.15
C GLU A 141 -15.93 -7.53 -1.70
N PRO A 142 -16.43 -8.71 -1.29
CA PRO A 142 -16.21 -9.26 0.04
C PRO A 142 -14.72 -9.21 0.41
N ALA A 143 -14.42 -8.70 1.60
CA ALA A 143 -13.04 -8.56 2.05
C ALA A 143 -12.35 -9.92 2.07
N ALA A 144 -11.13 -9.98 1.54
CA ALA A 144 -10.27 -11.15 1.69
C ALA A 144 -10.02 -11.43 3.19
N PRO A 145 -9.73 -12.68 3.58
CA PRO A 145 -9.38 -13.00 4.96
C PRO A 145 -8.27 -12.08 5.47
N GLY A 146 -8.48 -11.46 6.64
CA GLY A 146 -7.52 -10.55 7.23
C GLY A 146 -6.19 -11.26 7.46
N ARG A 147 -5.15 -10.83 6.73
CA ARG A 147 -3.77 -11.32 6.89
C ARG A 147 -2.91 -10.23 7.48
N VAL A 148 -2.01 -10.64 8.36
CA VAL A 148 -0.96 -9.80 8.91
C VAL A 148 0.39 -10.27 8.38
N HIS A 149 1.32 -9.34 8.23
CA HIS A 149 2.70 -9.64 7.86
C HIS A 149 3.63 -9.26 9.01
N PHE A 150 4.30 -10.25 9.59
CA PHE A 150 5.30 -10.05 10.63
C PHE A 150 6.62 -9.59 10.03
N HIS A 151 7.28 -8.65 10.70
CA HIS A 151 8.65 -8.30 10.33
C HIS A 151 9.56 -9.52 10.56
N PRO A 152 10.46 -9.88 9.62
CA PRO A 152 11.30 -11.09 9.72
C PRO A 152 12.15 -11.17 10.99
N ASP A 153 12.58 -10.02 11.50
CA ASP A 153 13.40 -9.94 12.71
C ASP A 153 12.56 -10.02 14.01
N SER A 154 11.24 -10.24 13.93
CA SER A 154 10.39 -10.40 15.11
C SER A 154 10.48 -11.82 15.68
N PRO A 155 10.46 -12.00 17.01
CA PRO A 155 10.52 -10.95 18.05
C PRO A 155 11.96 -10.42 18.24
N ALA A 156 12.09 -9.15 18.65
CA ALA A 156 13.38 -8.58 19.06
C ALA A 156 13.23 -7.52 20.16
N LYS A 157 14.36 -7.20 20.80
CA LYS A 157 14.43 -6.22 21.89
C LYS A 157 14.11 -4.81 21.42
N GLY A 158 13.48 -4.01 22.27
CA GLY A 158 13.21 -2.60 21.98
C GLY A 158 14.48 -1.82 21.60
N ALA A 159 15.62 -2.12 22.23
CA ALA A 159 16.91 -1.52 21.88
C ALA A 159 17.36 -1.84 20.45
N GLN A 160 17.06 -3.05 19.95
CA GLN A 160 17.39 -3.46 18.60
C GLN A 160 16.48 -2.75 17.58
N TRP A 161 15.18 -2.68 17.86
CA TRP A 161 14.22 -2.01 17.00
C TRP A 161 14.46 -0.50 16.86
N MET A 162 14.87 0.17 17.94
CA MET A 162 15.16 1.61 17.93
C MET A 162 16.55 1.95 17.37
N ARG A 163 17.40 0.96 17.10
CA ARG A 163 18.79 1.17 16.64
C ARG A 163 18.87 1.74 15.23
N GLN A 164 17.97 1.31 14.34
CA GLN A 164 17.98 1.67 12.93
C GLN A 164 16.56 1.77 12.37
N ILE A 165 16.44 2.22 11.13
CA ILE A 165 15.15 2.25 10.43
C ILE A 165 14.66 0.82 10.21
N VAL A 166 13.40 0.57 10.56
CA VAL A 166 12.70 -0.69 10.30
C VAL A 166 12.06 -0.60 8.92
N SER A 167 12.25 -1.62 8.07
CA SER A 167 11.81 -1.63 6.68
C SER A 167 11.02 -2.89 6.35
N PHE A 168 9.82 -2.73 5.81
CA PHE A 168 8.99 -3.83 5.33
C PHE A 168 9.20 -4.07 3.83
N ASP A 169 10.45 -4.22 3.40
CA ASP A 169 10.81 -4.38 1.98
C ASP A 169 10.45 -5.76 1.42
N LYS A 170 10.35 -6.78 2.28
CA LYS A 170 9.97 -8.15 1.91
C LYS A 170 8.46 -8.36 1.84
N LEU A 171 7.66 -7.38 2.25
CA LEU A 171 6.19 -7.43 2.18
C LEU A 171 5.75 -7.44 0.72
N LYS A 172 4.87 -8.39 0.38
CA LYS A 172 4.31 -8.57 -0.95
C LYS A 172 2.78 -8.56 -0.89
N LEU A 173 2.20 -7.98 -1.94
CA LEU A 173 0.76 -7.89 -2.13
C LEU A 173 0.31 -8.85 -3.26
N THR A 174 -0.80 -9.54 -3.07
CA THR A 174 -1.38 -10.44 -4.06
C THR A 174 -2.90 -10.26 -4.16
N ASN A 175 -3.47 -10.60 -5.30
CA ASN A 175 -4.91 -10.75 -5.48
C ASN A 175 -5.34 -12.23 -5.55
N ASN A 176 -4.44 -13.16 -5.25
CA ASN A 176 -4.76 -14.58 -5.19
C ASN A 176 -5.39 -14.91 -3.83
N LEU A 177 -6.70 -15.18 -3.82
CA LEU A 177 -7.43 -15.57 -2.60
C LEU A 177 -6.92 -16.90 -2.00
N LEU A 178 -6.28 -17.73 -2.82
CA LEU A 178 -5.72 -19.03 -2.45
C LEU A 178 -4.17 -18.98 -2.31
N ASP A 179 -3.61 -17.84 -1.86
CA ASP A 179 -2.17 -17.75 -1.68
C ASP A 179 -1.71 -18.50 -0.42
N ASP A 180 -0.84 -19.50 -0.57
CA ASP A 180 -0.29 -20.26 0.56
C ASP A 180 1.08 -19.73 1.05
N ASN A 181 1.58 -18.66 0.43
CA ASN A 181 2.92 -18.10 0.73
C ASN A 181 2.90 -17.07 1.87
N GLY A 182 1.74 -16.82 2.48
CA GLY A 182 1.58 -15.80 3.52
C GLY A 182 1.68 -14.37 3.01
N HIS A 183 1.46 -14.12 1.71
CA HIS A 183 1.38 -12.76 1.19
C HIS A 183 0.07 -12.09 1.62
N ILE A 184 0.07 -10.75 1.67
CA ILE A 184 -1.13 -9.97 1.96
C ILE A 184 -2.05 -10.01 0.74
N ILE A 185 -3.28 -10.48 0.95
CA ILE A 185 -4.29 -10.59 -0.11
C ILE A 185 -5.14 -9.32 -0.10
N LEU A 186 -5.22 -8.64 -1.23
CA LEU A 186 -6.04 -7.44 -1.42
C LEU A 186 -6.89 -7.56 -2.69
N ASN A 187 -8.10 -7.03 -2.64
CA ASN A 187 -8.96 -6.92 -3.80
C ASN A 187 -8.48 -5.75 -4.66
N SER A 188 -8.33 -5.98 -5.97
CA SER A 188 -7.97 -4.91 -6.91
C SER A 188 -9.08 -3.87 -6.98
N MET A 189 -8.74 -2.64 -7.31
CA MET A 189 -9.64 -1.48 -7.44
C MET A 189 -10.33 -1.07 -6.14
N HIS A 190 -9.68 -1.30 -5.00
CA HIS A 190 -10.15 -0.91 -3.67
C HIS A 190 -9.08 -0.08 -2.95
N ARG A 191 -9.53 0.81 -2.06
CA ARG A 191 -8.67 1.70 -1.27
C ARG A 191 -8.28 1.05 0.05
N TYR A 192 -7.00 1.11 0.39
CA TYR A 192 -6.46 0.54 1.62
C TYR A 192 -5.63 1.55 2.41
N GLN A 193 -5.70 1.43 3.73
CA GLN A 193 -4.83 2.09 4.69
C GLN A 193 -3.91 1.03 5.31
N PRO A 194 -2.58 1.10 5.08
CA PRO A 194 -1.62 0.32 5.85
C PRO A 194 -1.68 0.72 7.33
N ARG A 195 -1.62 -0.25 8.23
CA ARG A 195 -1.37 0.00 9.65
C ARG A 195 -0.14 -0.77 10.10
N PHE A 196 0.64 -0.10 10.92
CA PHE A 196 1.83 -0.64 11.53
C PHE A 196 1.58 -0.87 13.02
N HIS A 197 1.94 -2.03 13.53
CA HIS A 197 1.65 -2.43 14.90
C HIS A 197 2.94 -2.77 15.64
N VAL A 198 3.06 -2.25 16.86
CA VAL A 198 4.06 -2.63 17.84
C VAL A 198 3.34 -3.43 18.92
N VAL A 199 3.71 -4.69 19.08
CA VAL A 199 3.13 -5.61 20.07
C VAL A 199 4.20 -5.98 21.09
N PHE A 200 3.94 -5.70 22.36
CA PHE A 200 4.77 -6.17 23.47
C PHE A 200 4.56 -7.67 23.68
N VAL A 201 5.65 -8.42 23.77
CA VAL A 201 5.63 -9.84 24.07
C VAL A 201 5.59 -10.00 25.58
N ASP A 202 4.40 -10.30 26.11
CA ASP A 202 4.21 -10.55 27.53
C ASP A 202 4.66 -11.99 27.88
N PRO A 203 5.66 -12.18 28.74
CA PRO A 203 6.16 -13.50 29.11
C PRO A 203 5.18 -14.31 29.99
N ARG A 204 4.06 -13.71 30.42
CA ARG A 204 3.06 -14.38 31.25
C ARG A 204 2.23 -15.40 30.45
N HIS A 205 1.86 -16.47 31.13
CA HIS A 205 1.11 -17.60 30.56
C HIS A 205 -0.35 -17.25 30.19
N ASP A 206 -0.91 -16.15 30.72
CA ASP A 206 -2.26 -15.65 30.47
C ASP A 206 -2.29 -14.38 29.58
N SER A 207 -1.20 -14.12 28.86
CA SER A 207 -0.97 -12.94 28.03
C SER A 207 -2.08 -12.68 26.99
N GLU A 208 -2.78 -13.71 26.53
CA GLU A 208 -3.92 -13.59 25.62
C GLU A 208 -5.05 -12.71 26.19
N ARG A 209 -5.27 -12.75 27.51
CA ARG A 209 -6.32 -11.95 28.17
C ARG A 209 -6.04 -10.45 28.08
N PHE A 210 -4.77 -10.07 28.00
CA PHE A 210 -4.30 -8.68 27.94
C PHE A 210 -3.84 -8.27 26.54
N ALA A 211 -4.08 -9.11 25.52
CA ALA A 211 -3.64 -8.86 24.15
C ALA A 211 -4.09 -7.47 23.64
N HIS A 212 -5.31 -7.03 23.98
CA HIS A 212 -5.86 -5.72 23.57
C HIS A 212 -5.09 -4.51 24.14
N GLN A 213 -4.39 -4.70 25.26
CA GLN A 213 -3.59 -3.67 25.94
C GLN A 213 -2.12 -3.70 25.52
N ASN A 214 -1.65 -4.85 25.01
CA ASN A 214 -0.25 -5.12 24.70
C ASN A 214 0.18 -4.63 23.31
N PHE A 215 -0.68 -3.97 22.53
CA PHE A 215 -0.30 -3.42 21.24
C PHE A 215 -0.61 -1.93 21.11
N LYS A 216 0.18 -1.25 20.27
CA LYS A 216 -0.10 0.09 19.75
C LYS A 216 -0.06 0.08 18.23
N SER A 217 -1.03 0.74 17.61
CA SER A 217 -1.18 0.82 16.17
C SER A 217 -0.86 2.23 15.67
N PHE A 218 -0.20 2.31 14.53
CA PHE A 218 0.17 3.55 13.86
C PHE A 218 -0.38 3.50 12.43
N SER A 219 -1.02 4.58 12.00
CA SER A 219 -1.49 4.76 10.63
C SER A 219 -1.02 6.11 10.13
N PHE A 220 -0.47 6.12 8.91
CA PHE A 220 -0.01 7.33 8.23
C PHE A 220 -0.95 7.57 7.04
N PRO A 221 -1.80 8.61 7.06
CA PRO A 221 -2.75 8.88 5.98
C PRO A 221 -2.11 9.03 4.61
N GLU A 222 -0.88 9.52 4.54
CA GLU A 222 -0.09 9.66 3.31
C GLU A 222 0.30 8.31 2.67
N THR A 223 0.15 7.20 3.40
CA THR A 223 0.46 5.84 2.90
C THR A 223 -0.74 5.11 2.30
N GLN A 224 -1.91 5.77 2.23
CA GLN A 224 -3.10 5.21 1.59
C GLN A 224 -2.85 4.97 0.10
N PHE A 225 -3.46 3.92 -0.45
CA PHE A 225 -3.31 3.58 -1.86
C PHE A 225 -4.51 2.84 -2.44
N MET A 226 -4.61 2.85 -3.77
CA MET A 226 -5.45 1.97 -4.55
C MET A 226 -4.66 0.71 -4.94
N ALA A 227 -5.18 -0.46 -4.58
CA ALA A 227 -4.67 -1.73 -5.11
C ALA A 227 -5.07 -1.86 -6.58
N VAL A 228 -4.15 -2.16 -7.49
CA VAL A 228 -4.42 -2.27 -8.93
C VAL A 228 -3.67 -3.45 -9.55
N THR A 229 -4.18 -4.07 -10.61
CA THR A 229 -3.43 -5.09 -11.35
C THR A 229 -2.46 -4.50 -12.38
N ALA A 230 -2.70 -3.25 -12.78
CA ALA A 230 -1.87 -2.44 -13.67
C ALA A 230 -2.07 -0.97 -13.32
N TYR A 231 -1.04 -0.14 -13.52
CA TYR A 231 -1.16 1.29 -13.24
C TYR A 231 -2.23 1.94 -14.11
N GLN A 232 -3.02 2.85 -13.53
CA GLN A 232 -4.08 3.58 -14.20
C GLN A 232 -3.64 5.01 -14.52
N ASN A 233 -3.08 5.71 -13.52
CA ASN A 233 -2.55 7.04 -13.69
C ASN A 233 -1.12 7.00 -14.24
N HIS A 234 -0.91 7.48 -15.47
CA HIS A 234 0.42 7.54 -16.09
C HIS A 234 1.43 8.38 -15.27
N ARG A 235 0.95 9.39 -14.53
CA ARG A 235 1.81 10.22 -13.65
C ARG A 235 2.40 9.41 -12.50
N ILE A 236 1.63 8.46 -11.95
CA ILE A 236 2.15 7.52 -10.95
C ILE A 236 3.25 6.67 -11.57
N THR A 237 3.04 6.15 -12.78
CA THR A 237 4.05 5.33 -13.48
C THR A 237 5.35 6.10 -13.69
N GLN A 238 5.27 7.35 -14.16
CA GLN A 238 6.44 8.23 -14.33
C GLN A 238 7.17 8.46 -13.01
N LEU A 239 6.44 8.76 -11.93
CA LEU A 239 7.04 8.95 -10.60
C LEU A 239 7.70 7.67 -10.08
N LYS A 240 7.08 6.49 -10.28
CA LYS A 240 7.70 5.19 -9.96
C LYS A 240 9.02 5.01 -10.71
N ILE A 241 9.07 5.33 -12.00
CA ILE A 241 10.27 5.21 -12.83
C ILE A 241 11.37 6.16 -12.33
N ALA A 242 11.01 7.42 -12.06
CA ALA A 242 11.94 8.46 -11.62
C ALA A 242 12.51 8.19 -10.22
N SER A 243 11.71 7.66 -9.29
CA SER A 243 12.11 7.54 -7.89
C SER A 243 12.62 6.15 -7.50
N ASN A 244 12.20 5.07 -8.18
CA ASN A 244 12.62 3.71 -7.83
C ASN A 244 14.01 3.41 -8.41
N PRO A 245 15.06 3.17 -7.59
CA PRO A 245 16.40 2.87 -8.09
C PRO A 245 16.45 1.69 -9.07
N PHE A 246 15.56 0.71 -8.88
CA PHE A 246 15.48 -0.47 -9.74
C PHE A 246 14.76 -0.24 -11.07
N ALA A 247 14.16 0.94 -11.26
CA ALA A 247 13.58 1.38 -12.53
C ALA A 247 14.52 2.31 -13.32
N LYS A 248 15.80 2.41 -12.93
CA LYS A 248 16.79 3.30 -13.58
C LYS A 248 16.90 3.05 -15.09
N GLY A 249 16.80 1.80 -15.55
CA GLY A 249 16.87 1.45 -16.99
C GLY A 249 15.71 1.95 -17.86
N PHE A 250 14.69 2.59 -17.26
CA PHE A 250 13.56 3.22 -17.96
C PHE A 250 13.63 4.75 -17.96
N ARG A 251 14.65 5.32 -17.29
CA ARG A 251 14.92 6.75 -17.34
C ARG A 251 15.68 6.93 -18.64
N ASP A 252 15.09 7.62 -19.62
CA ASP A 252 15.70 7.85 -20.93
C ASP A 252 17.17 8.29 -20.79
N GLY A 253 18.01 7.77 -21.68
CA GLY A 253 19.46 7.70 -21.52
C GLY A 253 20.12 8.99 -21.06
N ASP A 254 20.92 8.87 -19.99
CA ASP A 254 22.04 9.79 -19.79
C ASP A 254 22.91 9.71 -21.06
N PRO A 255 23.14 10.81 -21.80
CA PRO A 255 24.31 10.82 -22.66
C PRO A 255 25.51 10.65 -21.74
N GLU A 256 26.26 9.56 -21.91
CA GLU A 256 27.56 9.46 -21.25
C GLU A 256 28.41 10.70 -21.63
N PRO A 257 29.19 11.24 -20.68
CA PRO A 257 30.05 12.40 -20.92
C PRO A 257 31.17 12.11 -21.94
#